data_AF-A0A0L0EMD5-F1
#
_entry.id   AF-A0A0L0EMD5-F1
#
_cell.length_a   1.000
_cell.length_b   1.000
_cell.length_c   1.000
_cell.angle_alpha   90.00
_cell.angle_beta   90.00
_cell.angle_gamma   90.00
#
_symmetry.space_group_name_H-M   'P 1'
#
loop_
_entity.id
_entity.type
_entity.pdbx_description
1 polymer ?
#
loop_
_entity_poly.entity_id
_entity_poly.type
_entity_poly.pdbx_seq_one_letter_code
_entity_poly.pdbx_strand_id
1 'polypeptide(L)' 'ANFSGEEPAKTLAEAETAFGDRVAFYQAGELGKQTSPSQIRDALSGKIIRS' A
#
# COMPACT_ATOMS: atom_id res chain seq x y z
N ALA A 1 -3.46 0.01 2.11
CA ALA A 1 -3.11 -0.18 3.54
C ALA A 1 -3.78 -1.45 4.02
N ASN A 2 -3.12 -2.29 4.82
CA ASN A 2 -3.63 -3.58 5.30
C ASN A 2 -3.00 -3.98 6.64
N PHE A 3 -3.66 -4.91 7.35
CA PHE A 3 -2.99 -5.72 8.37
C PHE A 3 -2.09 -6.76 7.69
N SER A 4 -1.08 -7.22 8.42
CA SER A 4 -0.13 -8.20 7.89
C SER A 4 -0.84 -9.48 7.46
N GLY A 5 -0.67 -9.86 6.18
CA GLY A 5 -1.25 -11.07 5.60
C GLY A 5 -2.63 -10.88 4.95
N GLU A 6 -3.23 -9.69 5.05
CA GLU A 6 -4.51 -9.38 4.41
C GLU A 6 -4.32 -8.63 3.08
N GLU A 7 -5.37 -8.62 2.26
CA GLU A 7 -5.40 -7.83 1.03
C GLU A 7 -5.38 -6.32 1.32
N PRO A 8 -4.71 -5.51 0.49
CA PRO A 8 -4.65 -4.07 0.66
C PRO A 8 -6.00 -3.40 0.33
N ALA A 9 -6.42 -2.48 1.20
CA ALA A 9 -7.48 -1.52 0.88
C ALA A 9 -7.08 -0.65 -0.32
N LYS A 10 -8.00 -0.55 -1.30
CA LYS A 10 -7.89 0.18 -2.57
C LYS A 10 -8.81 1.41 -2.62
N THR A 11 -9.65 1.62 -1.61
CA THR A 11 -10.46 2.83 -1.45
C THR A 11 -10.33 3.36 -0.03
N LEU A 12 -10.67 4.64 0.17
CA LEU A 12 -10.74 5.21 1.51
C LEU A 12 -11.80 4.53 2.38
N ALA A 13 -12.96 4.19 1.81
CA ALA A 13 -14.03 3.50 2.53
C ALA A 13 -13.59 2.12 3.05
N GLU A 14 -12.82 1.38 2.25
CA GLU A 14 -12.21 0.11 2.70
C GLU A 14 -11.21 0.33 3.83
N ALA A 15 -10.39 1.39 3.75
CA ALA A 15 -9.42 1.73 4.79
C ALA A 15 -10.12 2.17 6.10
N GLU A 16 -11.14 3.01 6.04
CA GLU A 16 -11.95 3.43 7.20
C GLU A 16 -12.62 2.23 7.87
N THR A 17 -13.16 1.30 7.06
CA THR A 17 -13.76 0.06 7.57
C THR A 17 -12.73 -0.84 8.27
N ALA A 18 -11.52 -0.96 7.71
CA ALA A 18 -10.48 -1.84 8.25
C ALA A 18 -9.77 -1.26 9.48
N PHE A 19 -9.47 0.05 9.48
CA PHE A 19 -8.62 0.68 10.47
C PHE A 19 -9.39 1.54 11.48
N GLY A 20 -10.54 2.12 11.11
CA GLY A 20 -11.35 3.00 11.96
C GLY A 20 -10.50 4.06 12.67
N ASP A 21 -10.64 4.12 14.00
CA ASP A 21 -9.97 5.13 14.82
C ASP A 21 -8.52 4.76 15.19
N ARG A 22 -7.98 3.66 14.64
CA ARG A 22 -6.62 3.17 14.94
C ARG A 22 -5.52 3.96 14.24
N VAL A 23 -5.89 4.79 13.27
CA VAL A 23 -4.97 5.67 12.54
C VAL A 23 -5.40 7.12 12.73
N ALA A 24 -4.42 8.02 12.81
CA ALA A 24 -4.68 9.42 13.14
C ALA A 24 -5.35 10.20 12.00
N PHE A 25 -5.20 9.75 10.75
CA PHE A 25 -5.66 10.51 9.59
C PHE A 25 -5.84 9.64 8.34
N TYR A 26 -6.82 10.00 7.52
CA TYR A 26 -7.07 9.45 6.19
C TYR A 26 -6.92 10.57 5.15
N GLN A 27 -6.02 10.39 4.18
CA GLN A 27 -5.80 11.37 3.13
C GLN A 27 -6.62 11.02 1.88
N ALA A 28 -7.55 11.91 1.52
CA ALA A 28 -8.25 11.83 0.24
C ALA A 28 -7.34 12.24 -0.93
N GLY A 29 -7.51 11.55 -2.06
CA GLY A 29 -6.76 11.79 -3.28
C GLY A 29 -6.89 10.62 -4.25
N GLU A 30 -6.43 10.84 -5.48
CA GLU A 30 -6.38 9.77 -6.48
C GLU A 30 -5.25 8.78 -6.17
N LEU A 31 -5.51 7.50 -6.42
CA LEU A 31 -4.46 6.48 -6.39
C LEU A 31 -3.62 6.56 -7.67
N GLY A 32 -2.35 6.15 -7.55
CA GLY A 32 -1.51 5.90 -8.71
C GLY A 32 -2.10 4.82 -9.62
N LYS A 33 -1.87 4.93 -10.93
CA LYS A 33 -2.41 4.00 -11.95
C LYS A 33 -1.77 2.61 -11.94
N GLN A 34 -0.74 2.39 -11.13
CA GLN A 34 -0.02 1.13 -11.04
C GLN A 34 -0.89 0.10 -10.30
N THR A 35 -1.13 -1.06 -10.91
CA THR A 35 -1.90 -2.15 -10.31
C THR A 35 -1.04 -3.24 -9.68
N SER A 36 0.27 -3.20 -9.90
CA SER A 36 1.25 -4.10 -9.29
C SER A 36 2.07 -3.41 -8.20
N PRO A 37 2.62 -4.16 -7.22
CA PRO A 37 3.58 -3.63 -6.27
C PRO A 37 4.77 -2.98 -6.99
N SER A 38 5.41 -2.02 -6.33
CA SER A 38 6.64 -1.42 -6.84
C SER A 38 7.79 -2.44 -6.86
N GLN A 39 8.66 -2.27 -7.85
CA GLN A 39 9.91 -3.00 -7.94
C GLN A 39 10.83 -2.60 -6.77
N ILE A 40 11.44 -3.59 -6.12
CA ILE A 40 12.48 -3.35 -5.11
C ILE A 40 13.81 -3.79 -5.72
N ARG A 41 14.80 -2.89 -5.70
CA ARG A 41 16.15 -3.14 -6.19
C ARG A 41 17.14 -2.98 -5.04
N ASP A 42 18.09 -3.89 -4.96
CA ASP A 42 19.27 -3.73 -4.11
C ASP A 42 20.16 -2.61 -4.68
N ALA A 43 20.46 -1.60 -3.88
CA ALA A 43 21.13 -0.39 -4.36
C ALA A 43 22.61 -0.61 -4.71
N LEU A 44 23.28 -1.60 -4.10
CA LEU A 44 24.70 -1.87 -4.31
C LEU A 44 24.94 -2.77 -5.52
N SER A 45 24.12 -3.80 -5.69
CA SER A 45 24.26 -4.83 -6.74
C SER A 45 23.34 -4.60 -7.94
N GLY A 46 22.32 -3.76 -7.81
CA GLY A 46 21.27 -3.57 -8.81
C GLY A 46 20.30 -4.75 -8.93
N LYS A 47 20.44 -5.80 -8.10
CA LYS A 47 19.60 -7.00 -8.14
C LYS A 47 18.14 -6.65 -7.85
N ILE A 48 17.23 -7.22 -8.62
CA ILE A 48 15.79 -7.13 -8.39
C ILE A 48 15.40 -8.10 -7.27
N ILE A 49 14.91 -7.57 -6.15
CA ILE A 49 14.44 -8.35 -5.00
C ILE A 49 12.95 -8.69 -5.16
N ARG A 50 12.18 -7.75 -5.71
CA ARG A 50 10.76 -7.92 -6.03
C ARG A 50 10.47 -7.22 -7.35
N SER A 51 9.78 -7.91 -8.25
CA SER A 51 9.29 -7.40 -9.54
C SER A 51 7.85 -6.94 -9.43
#